data_AF-Q71DJ5-F1
#
_entry.id   AF-Q71DJ5-F1
#
_cell.length_a   1.000
_cell.length_b   1.000
_cell.length_c   1.000
_cell.angle_alpha   90.00
_cell.angle_beta   90.00
_cell.angle_gamma   90.00
#
_symmetry.space_group_name_H-M   'P 1'
#
loop_
_entity.id
_entity.type
_entity.pdbx_description
1 polymer ?
#
loop_
_entity_poly.entity_id
_entity_poly.type
_entity_poly.pdbx_seq_one_letter_code
_entity_poly.pdbx_strand_id
1 'polypeptide(L)'
;MKWLLVAVLTSLTIFSALTQSHLLHGSPVNSLCADLIHPANYSCTEHSIQTKDGYILALQRVASLGPRLQSGPPVLLQHGLFMAGDVWFLNSPKESLGFILADHGFDVWVGNVRGTRYSYGHVTLSDTDKEFWDWSWQDLAMYDLAEMIQYLYSISNSKIFLVGHSQGTIMSFAALTQPHVAEMVEAAALLCPISYLDHVTAPLVERMVFMHLDQMVVALGLHQINFRSDMLVKLVDSLCEGHMDCTDFLTSITGTNCCFNASKIEYYLDYEPHPSSVKNIRHLFQMIRKGTFAQYDYGYFKNLRTYGLSKPPEFILSHIPASLPMWMGYGGTDGLADVTDVEHTLAELPSSPELLYLEDYGHIDFVLGSSAKEDVYKHMIQFFRAKVKSSSW
;
A
#
# COMPACT_ATOMS: atom_id res chain seq x y z
N MET A 1 11.86 27.11 12.13
CA MET A 1 11.09 26.09 12.89
C MET A 1 9.70 26.55 13.36
N LYS A 2 9.51 27.75 13.90
CA LYS A 2 8.15 28.35 14.02
C LYS A 2 7.44 28.51 12.66
N TRP A 3 8.21 28.61 11.58
CA TRP A 3 7.74 28.84 10.21
C TRP A 3 7.06 27.65 9.53
N LEU A 4 7.34 26.38 9.88
CA LEU A 4 6.67 25.23 9.25
C LEU A 4 5.22 25.07 9.74
N LEU A 5 5.00 25.27 11.04
CA LEU A 5 3.66 25.33 11.64
C LEU A 5 2.88 26.53 11.10
N VAL A 6 3.54 27.66 10.90
CA VAL A 6 2.94 28.83 10.26
C VAL A 6 2.63 28.53 8.79
N ALA A 7 3.53 27.95 7.98
CA ALA A 7 3.25 27.67 6.57
C ALA A 7 2.07 26.70 6.36
N VAL A 8 1.95 25.67 7.22
CA VAL A 8 0.79 24.76 7.20
C VAL A 8 -0.47 25.47 7.69
N LEU A 9 -0.42 26.29 8.75
CA LEU A 9 -1.60 26.98 9.29
C LEU A 9 -2.01 28.27 8.51
N THR A 10 -1.08 28.95 7.84
CA THR A 10 -1.31 30.22 7.11
C THR A 10 -1.71 29.99 5.66
N SER A 11 -1.31 28.87 5.05
CA SER A 11 -1.89 28.45 3.76
C SER A 11 -3.36 28.00 3.93
N LEU A 12 -3.71 27.44 5.09
CA LEU A 12 -5.05 26.91 5.39
C LEU A 12 -6.05 27.99 5.88
N THR A 13 -5.61 29.19 6.26
CA THR A 13 -6.49 30.24 6.83
C THR A 13 -6.94 31.33 5.85
N ILE A 14 -6.53 31.29 4.57
CA ILE A 14 -6.81 32.37 3.59
C ILE A 14 -7.84 32.00 2.51
N PHE A 15 -8.24 30.74 2.34
CA PHE A 15 -9.27 30.37 1.34
C PHE A 15 -10.30 29.38 1.85
N SER A 16 -11.23 29.88 2.68
CA SER A 16 -12.52 29.23 2.97
C SER A 16 -13.67 29.94 2.27
N ALA A 17 -13.55 30.15 0.96
CA ALA A 17 -14.67 30.53 0.09
C ALA A 17 -14.21 30.52 -1.37
N LEU A 18 -14.44 29.43 -2.09
CA LEU A 18 -14.73 29.44 -3.54
C LEU A 18 -15.30 28.08 -3.93
N THR A 19 -16.63 28.07 -3.96
CA THR A 19 -17.51 27.09 -4.57
C THR A 19 -17.39 27.08 -6.10
N GLN A 20 -17.68 25.89 -6.67
CA GLN A 20 -18.11 25.62 -8.04
C GLN A 20 -17.09 25.82 -9.17
N SER A 21 -16.66 24.71 -9.78
CA SER A 21 -16.78 24.54 -11.24
C SER A 21 -16.44 23.11 -11.71
N HIS A 22 -17.35 22.61 -12.56
CA HIS A 22 -17.20 21.56 -13.59
C HIS A 22 -17.09 20.08 -13.21
N LEU A 23 -18.27 19.44 -13.25
CA LEU A 23 -18.51 18.15 -13.88
C LEU A 23 -17.66 17.97 -15.16
N LEU A 24 -16.81 16.95 -15.20
CA LEU A 24 -16.31 16.33 -16.42
C LEU A 24 -16.68 14.85 -16.41
N HIS A 25 -17.86 14.55 -16.96
CA HIS A 25 -18.00 13.35 -17.79
C HIS A 25 -17.15 13.60 -19.06
N GLY A 26 -16.08 12.82 -19.28
CA GLY A 26 -15.42 12.76 -20.59
C GLY A 26 -13.91 12.96 -20.60
N SER A 27 -13.17 11.86 -20.50
CA SER A 27 -12.02 11.51 -21.35
C SER A 27 -11.87 9.98 -21.25
N PRO A 28 -11.31 9.26 -22.26
CA PRO A 28 -11.03 7.84 -22.09
C PRO A 28 -10.13 7.72 -20.86
N VAL A 29 -10.65 7.07 -19.81
CA VAL A 29 -10.04 7.08 -18.47
C VAL A 29 -8.61 6.57 -18.61
N ASN A 30 -7.64 7.41 -18.27
CA ASN A 30 -6.23 7.05 -18.17
C ASN A 30 -6.13 5.84 -17.22
N SER A 31 -5.94 4.69 -17.84
CA SER A 31 -6.08 3.38 -17.23
C SER A 31 -4.67 2.85 -17.00
N LEU A 32 -4.45 2.08 -15.92
CA LEU A 32 -3.12 1.52 -15.66
C LEU A 32 -2.61 0.70 -16.86
N CYS A 33 -3.52 -0.04 -17.52
CA CYS A 33 -3.22 -0.77 -18.74
C CYS A 33 -2.74 0.15 -19.87
N ALA A 34 -3.46 1.25 -20.13
CA ALA A 34 -3.18 2.18 -21.21
C ALA A 34 -1.90 3.00 -20.96
N ASP A 35 -1.66 3.41 -19.71
CA ASP A 35 -0.59 4.36 -19.36
C ASP A 35 0.78 3.69 -19.25
N LEU A 36 0.86 2.49 -18.67
CA LEU A 36 2.15 1.84 -18.34
C LEU A 36 2.35 0.47 -19.00
N ILE A 37 1.31 -0.35 -19.13
CA ILE A 37 1.47 -1.77 -19.46
C ILE A 37 1.45 -2.03 -20.97
N HIS A 38 0.50 -1.44 -21.70
CA HIS A 38 0.45 -1.53 -23.16
C HIS A 38 1.67 -0.85 -23.83
N PRO A 39 2.13 0.34 -23.40
CA PRO A 39 3.35 0.95 -23.94
C PRO A 39 4.61 0.11 -23.72
N ALA A 40 4.64 -0.70 -22.65
CA ALA A 40 5.72 -1.64 -22.37
C ALA A 40 5.65 -2.95 -23.21
N ASN A 41 4.66 -3.08 -24.10
CA ASN A 41 4.42 -4.25 -24.95
C ASN A 41 4.04 -5.51 -24.15
N TYR A 42 3.09 -5.35 -23.21
CA TYR A 42 2.43 -6.44 -22.46
C TYR A 42 0.91 -6.42 -22.68
N SER A 43 0.28 -7.58 -22.54
CA SER A 43 -1.18 -7.68 -22.53
C SER A 43 -1.72 -7.27 -21.16
N CYS A 44 -2.82 -6.55 -21.14
CA CYS A 44 -3.48 -6.10 -19.92
C CYS A 44 -5.00 -6.12 -20.11
N THR A 45 -5.74 -6.63 -19.13
CA THR A 45 -7.20 -6.51 -19.08
C THR A 45 -7.63 -5.87 -17.76
N GLU A 46 -8.66 -5.03 -17.82
CA GLU A 46 -9.23 -4.39 -16.64
C GLU A 46 -10.43 -5.16 -16.12
N HIS A 47 -10.51 -5.27 -14.80
CA HIS A 47 -11.59 -5.92 -14.08
C HIS A 47 -12.03 -4.99 -12.94
N SER A 48 -13.29 -5.12 -12.53
CA SER A 48 -13.83 -4.37 -11.39
C SER A 48 -14.50 -5.32 -10.42
N ILE A 49 -14.33 -5.07 -9.12
CA ILE A 49 -15.08 -5.75 -8.06
C ILE A 49 -15.82 -4.72 -7.21
N GLN A 50 -16.95 -5.12 -6.63
CA GLN A 50 -17.68 -4.30 -5.67
C GLN A 50 -17.47 -4.86 -4.27
N THR A 51 -17.00 -4.04 -3.34
CA THR A 51 -16.87 -4.43 -1.94
C THR A 51 -18.23 -4.49 -1.24
N LYS A 52 -18.30 -5.22 -0.12
CA LYS A 52 -19.51 -5.32 0.70
C LYS A 52 -20.07 -3.98 1.18
N ASP A 53 -19.19 -2.99 1.36
CA ASP A 53 -19.54 -1.63 1.77
C ASP A 53 -19.72 -0.66 0.59
N GLY A 54 -19.61 -1.11 -0.66
CA GLY A 54 -20.08 -0.38 -1.84
C GLY A 54 -19.01 0.30 -2.70
N TYR A 55 -17.73 0.14 -2.39
CA TYR A 55 -16.64 0.65 -3.24
C TYR A 55 -16.47 -0.22 -4.48
N ILE A 56 -16.12 0.41 -5.60
CA ILE A 56 -15.86 -0.26 -6.88
C ILE A 56 -14.36 -0.20 -7.14
N LEU A 57 -13.68 -1.33 -6.94
CA LEU A 57 -12.22 -1.42 -7.03
C LEU A 57 -11.79 -1.89 -8.41
N ALA A 58 -10.67 -1.37 -8.90
CA ALA A 58 -10.09 -1.83 -10.15
C ALA A 58 -8.98 -2.86 -9.92
N LEU A 59 -9.00 -3.92 -10.72
CA LEU A 59 -7.90 -4.86 -10.85
C LEU A 59 -7.43 -4.91 -12.29
N GLN A 60 -6.11 -5.00 -12.48
CA GLN A 60 -5.53 -5.24 -13.80
C GLN A 60 -4.92 -6.64 -13.83
N ARG A 61 -5.15 -7.37 -14.91
CA ARG A 61 -4.54 -8.67 -15.18
C ARG A 61 -3.50 -8.53 -16.28
N VAL A 62 -2.24 -8.82 -15.97
CA VAL A 62 -1.08 -8.57 -16.84
C VAL A 62 -0.46 -9.88 -17.30
N ALA A 63 -0.15 -9.98 -18.60
CA ALA A 63 0.50 -11.14 -19.18
C ALA A 63 1.58 -10.75 -20.21
N SER A 64 2.63 -11.55 -20.30
CA SER A 64 3.68 -11.41 -21.32
C SER A 64 3.12 -11.75 -22.71
N LEU A 65 3.58 -11.04 -23.75
CA LEU A 65 3.22 -11.31 -25.14
C LEU A 65 3.97 -12.56 -25.63
N GLY A 66 3.43 -13.73 -25.33
CA GLY A 66 3.97 -15.01 -25.77
C GLY A 66 2.90 -16.11 -25.78
N PRO A 67 3.20 -17.28 -26.38
CA PRO A 67 2.23 -18.38 -26.51
C PRO A 67 1.78 -18.98 -25.17
N ARG A 68 2.39 -18.58 -24.05
CA ARG A 68 1.98 -18.96 -22.70
C ARG A 68 0.88 -18.00 -22.21
N LEU A 69 -0.26 -18.02 -22.89
CA LEU A 69 -1.45 -17.27 -22.45
C LEU A 69 -1.89 -17.76 -21.07
N GLN A 70 -1.89 -16.86 -20.08
CA GLN A 70 -2.81 -16.82 -18.93
C GLN A 70 -3.09 -18.15 -18.17
N SER A 71 -2.11 -19.06 -18.09
CA SER A 71 -2.26 -20.36 -17.42
C SER A 71 -1.29 -20.56 -16.26
N GLY A 72 -0.61 -19.48 -15.84
CA GLY A 72 0.28 -19.49 -14.70
C GLY A 72 -0.47 -19.48 -13.37
N PRO A 73 0.21 -19.79 -12.25
CA PRO A 73 -0.36 -19.58 -10.93
C PRO A 73 -0.67 -18.08 -10.71
N PRO A 74 -1.85 -17.73 -10.17
CA PRO A 74 -2.24 -16.34 -9.95
C PRO A 74 -1.43 -15.70 -8.83
N VAL A 75 -0.96 -14.47 -9.06
CA VAL A 75 -0.25 -13.64 -8.08
C VAL A 75 -0.96 -12.30 -7.95
N LEU A 76 -1.41 -11.94 -6.74
CA LEU A 76 -1.95 -10.62 -6.44
C LEU A 76 -0.85 -9.70 -5.90
N LEU A 77 -0.65 -8.55 -6.55
CA LEU A 77 0.26 -7.50 -6.11
C LEU A 77 -0.53 -6.38 -5.40
N GLN A 78 -0.23 -6.14 -4.13
CA GLN A 78 -0.90 -5.13 -3.29
C GLN A 78 0.08 -4.06 -2.79
N HIS A 79 -0.14 -2.83 -3.26
CA HIS A 79 0.73 -1.67 -3.03
C HIS A 79 0.64 -1.09 -1.60
N GLY A 80 1.54 -0.15 -1.30
CA GLY A 80 1.63 0.57 -0.02
C GLY A 80 0.72 1.79 0.13
N LEU A 81 0.95 2.54 1.21
CA LEU A 81 0.28 3.81 1.49
C LEU A 81 0.67 4.87 0.44
N PHE A 82 -0.31 5.68 0.02
CA PHE A 82 -0.13 6.72 -1.00
C PHE A 82 0.39 6.20 -2.34
N MET A 83 0.28 4.89 -2.60
CA MET A 83 0.63 4.22 -3.86
C MET A 83 -0.63 3.71 -4.56
N ALA A 84 -0.47 3.27 -5.81
CA ALA A 84 -1.43 2.35 -6.43
C ALA A 84 -0.72 1.25 -7.24
N GLY A 85 -1.46 0.58 -8.12
CA GLY A 85 -0.96 -0.53 -8.93
C GLY A 85 0.16 -0.16 -9.92
N ASP A 86 0.34 1.13 -10.23
CA ASP A 86 1.41 1.64 -11.08
C ASP A 86 2.80 1.40 -10.51
N VAL A 87 2.98 1.44 -9.19
CA VAL A 87 4.30 1.24 -8.54
C VAL A 87 5.02 -0.03 -9.03
N TRP A 88 4.27 -1.07 -9.40
CA TRP A 88 4.79 -2.34 -9.90
C TRP A 88 5.35 -2.27 -11.33
N PHE A 89 5.15 -1.15 -12.04
CA PHE A 89 5.45 -0.94 -13.47
C PHE A 89 6.17 0.40 -13.77
N LEU A 90 6.58 1.17 -12.75
CA LEU A 90 7.24 2.47 -12.96
C LEU A 90 8.71 2.37 -13.43
N ASN A 91 9.33 1.20 -13.31
CA ASN A 91 10.67 0.96 -13.85
C ASN A 91 10.60 0.27 -15.23
N SER A 92 11.75 -0.05 -15.82
CA SER A 92 11.75 -0.77 -17.10
C SER A 92 11.16 -2.19 -16.94
N PRO A 93 10.74 -2.86 -18.02
CA PRO A 93 10.29 -4.26 -17.96
C PRO A 93 11.29 -5.23 -17.31
N LYS A 94 12.58 -4.89 -17.32
CA LYS A 94 13.64 -5.69 -16.70
C LYS A 94 13.83 -5.42 -15.21
N GLU A 95 13.19 -4.39 -14.66
CA GLU A 95 13.37 -3.89 -13.30
C GLU A 95 12.07 -3.88 -12.51
N SER A 96 10.91 -3.86 -13.17
CA SER A 96 9.60 -3.79 -12.53
C SER A 96 9.02 -5.16 -12.22
N LEU A 97 8.64 -5.39 -10.96
CA LEU A 97 8.17 -6.70 -10.48
C LEU A 97 7.00 -7.26 -11.29
N GLY A 98 6.02 -6.41 -11.65
CA GLY A 98 4.84 -6.86 -12.40
C GLY A 98 5.19 -7.45 -13.76
N PHE A 99 6.12 -6.82 -14.50
CA PHE A 99 6.62 -7.36 -15.77
C PHE A 99 7.47 -8.62 -15.58
N ILE A 100 8.35 -8.61 -14.58
CA ILE A 100 9.24 -9.74 -14.28
C ILE A 100 8.42 -11.00 -13.94
N LEU A 101 7.35 -10.89 -13.14
CA LEU A 101 6.46 -12.02 -12.83
C LEU A 101 5.76 -12.55 -14.09
N ALA A 102 5.25 -11.67 -14.94
CA ALA A 102 4.59 -12.05 -16.20
C ALA A 102 5.55 -12.78 -17.15
N ASP A 103 6.82 -12.37 -17.22
CA ASP A 103 7.86 -13.05 -17.99
C ASP A 103 8.29 -14.39 -17.38
N HIS A 104 8.15 -14.53 -16.05
CA HIS A 104 8.40 -15.79 -15.33
C HIS A 104 7.21 -16.76 -15.37
N GLY A 105 6.13 -16.40 -16.06
CA GLY A 105 4.98 -17.25 -16.35
C GLY A 105 3.92 -17.28 -15.24
N PHE A 106 3.89 -16.27 -14.37
CA PHE A 106 2.79 -16.07 -13.41
C PHE A 106 1.60 -15.38 -14.08
N ASP A 107 0.39 -15.63 -13.56
CA ASP A 107 -0.80 -14.85 -13.91
C ASP A 107 -0.89 -13.65 -12.97
N VAL A 108 -0.44 -12.48 -13.44
CA VAL A 108 -0.23 -11.31 -12.58
C VAL A 108 -1.51 -10.50 -12.47
N TRP A 109 -1.97 -10.31 -11.24
CA TRP A 109 -3.09 -9.45 -10.88
C TRP A 109 -2.60 -8.29 -10.02
N VAL A 110 -3.10 -7.11 -10.29
CA VAL A 110 -2.72 -5.86 -9.63
C VAL A 110 -3.94 -5.30 -8.93
N GLY A 111 -3.90 -5.23 -7.60
CA GLY A 111 -5.01 -4.72 -6.80
C GLY A 111 -4.87 -3.22 -6.55
N ASN A 112 -5.94 -2.45 -6.76
CA ASN A 112 -6.02 -1.04 -6.36
C ASN A 112 -7.09 -0.87 -5.29
N VAL A 113 -6.71 -0.30 -4.16
CA VAL A 113 -7.65 -0.03 -3.07
C VAL A 113 -8.55 1.17 -3.39
N ARG A 114 -9.63 1.32 -2.61
CA ARG A 114 -10.52 2.49 -2.64
C ARG A 114 -9.74 3.80 -2.52
N GLY A 115 -10.20 4.84 -3.21
CA GLY A 115 -9.61 6.19 -3.16
C GLY A 115 -8.39 6.42 -4.06
N THR A 116 -7.77 5.35 -4.60
CA THR A 116 -6.76 5.49 -5.67
C THR A 116 -7.41 5.93 -6.99
N ARG A 117 -6.64 6.55 -7.89
CA ARG A 117 -7.18 7.04 -9.18
C ARG A 117 -7.65 5.93 -10.12
N TYR A 118 -7.20 4.70 -9.89
CA TYR A 118 -7.59 3.55 -10.72
C TYR A 118 -8.89 2.91 -10.27
N SER A 119 -9.28 3.04 -9.00
CA SER A 119 -10.55 2.52 -8.49
C SER A 119 -11.72 3.42 -8.91
N TYR A 120 -12.86 2.82 -9.25
CA TYR A 120 -13.98 3.47 -9.93
C TYR A 120 -15.01 4.14 -8.99
N GLY A 121 -14.64 4.39 -7.73
CA GLY A 121 -15.47 5.12 -6.77
C GLY A 121 -16.38 4.23 -5.93
N HIS A 122 -17.64 4.64 -5.75
CA HIS A 122 -18.62 3.97 -4.88
C HIS A 122 -20.00 3.96 -5.53
N VAL A 123 -20.82 2.93 -5.22
CA VAL A 123 -22.17 2.75 -5.79
C VAL A 123 -23.17 3.88 -5.48
N THR A 124 -22.86 4.76 -4.52
CA THR A 124 -23.80 5.77 -3.97
C THR A 124 -23.11 7.06 -3.54
N LEU A 125 -21.86 6.99 -3.06
CA LEU A 125 -21.12 8.13 -2.56
C LEU A 125 -20.23 8.73 -3.67
N SER A 126 -20.09 10.05 -3.69
CA SER A 126 -19.07 10.74 -4.49
C SER A 126 -17.79 10.92 -3.68
N ASP A 127 -16.66 11.07 -4.37
CA ASP A 127 -15.38 11.46 -3.78
C ASP A 127 -15.39 12.82 -3.04
N THR A 128 -16.42 13.65 -3.23
CA THR A 128 -16.65 14.88 -2.47
C THR A 128 -17.37 14.65 -1.13
N ASP A 129 -17.97 13.47 -0.93
CA ASP A 129 -18.66 13.13 0.31
C ASP A 129 -17.65 12.73 1.39
N LYS A 130 -17.82 13.24 2.62
CA LYS A 130 -16.93 12.86 3.73
C LYS A 130 -17.01 11.37 4.04
N GLU A 131 -18.17 10.75 3.83
CA GLU A 131 -18.43 9.33 4.03
C GLU A 131 -17.62 8.45 3.05
N PHE A 132 -17.31 8.95 1.85
CA PHE A 132 -16.44 8.27 0.89
C PHE A 132 -15.00 8.10 1.40
N TRP A 133 -14.59 8.94 2.36
CA TRP A 133 -13.25 8.90 2.96
C TRP A 133 -13.26 8.36 4.39
N ASP A 134 -14.37 7.79 4.91
CA ASP A 134 -14.46 7.26 6.28
C ASP A 134 -13.94 5.80 6.41
N TRP A 135 -12.75 5.54 5.88
CA TRP A 135 -12.10 4.22 5.93
C TRP A 135 -10.65 4.31 6.43
N SER A 136 -10.07 3.19 6.85
CA SER A 136 -8.64 3.04 7.18
C SER A 136 -8.09 1.75 6.58
N TRP A 137 -6.80 1.44 6.79
CA TRP A 137 -6.18 0.18 6.38
C TRP A 137 -6.95 -1.05 6.88
N GLN A 138 -7.68 -0.94 8.00
CA GLN A 138 -8.59 -2.00 8.48
C GLN A 138 -9.65 -2.32 7.43
N ASP A 139 -10.31 -1.31 6.88
CA ASP A 139 -11.34 -1.48 5.84
C ASP A 139 -10.71 -1.99 4.54
N LEU A 140 -9.49 -1.51 4.21
CA LEU A 140 -8.73 -2.02 3.07
C LEU A 140 -8.40 -3.52 3.23
N ALA A 141 -8.10 -3.97 4.44
CA ALA A 141 -7.83 -5.38 4.71
C ALA A 141 -9.12 -6.23 4.64
N MET A 142 -10.16 -5.80 5.37
CA MET A 142 -11.37 -6.59 5.61
C MET A 142 -12.37 -6.56 4.45
N TYR A 143 -12.33 -5.54 3.61
CA TYR A 143 -13.18 -5.41 2.43
C TYR A 143 -12.36 -5.49 1.15
N ASP A 144 -11.41 -4.59 0.92
CA ASP A 144 -10.75 -4.50 -0.39
C ASP A 144 -9.92 -5.75 -0.69
N LEU A 145 -8.92 -6.04 0.13
CA LEU A 145 -8.01 -7.16 -0.08
C LEU A 145 -8.74 -8.51 0.02
N ALA A 146 -9.63 -8.68 1.01
CA ALA A 146 -10.41 -9.90 1.16
C ALA A 146 -11.28 -10.20 -0.08
N GLU A 147 -11.96 -9.20 -0.64
CA GLU A 147 -12.78 -9.37 -1.85
C GLU A 147 -11.92 -9.56 -3.11
N MET A 148 -10.75 -8.93 -3.21
CA MET A 148 -9.79 -9.19 -4.30
C MET A 148 -9.29 -10.64 -4.26
N ILE A 149 -8.87 -11.13 -3.09
CA ILE A 149 -8.41 -12.52 -2.91
C ILE A 149 -9.54 -13.49 -3.30
N GLN A 150 -10.75 -13.25 -2.80
CA GLN A 150 -11.92 -14.08 -3.12
C GLN A 150 -12.25 -14.09 -4.61
N TYR A 151 -12.21 -12.91 -5.26
CA TYR A 151 -12.46 -12.78 -6.68
C TYR A 151 -11.44 -13.58 -7.50
N LEU A 152 -10.14 -13.40 -7.25
CA LEU A 152 -9.07 -14.15 -7.93
C LEU A 152 -9.21 -15.65 -7.73
N TYR A 153 -9.41 -16.10 -6.48
CA TYR A 153 -9.60 -17.52 -6.17
C TYR A 153 -10.79 -18.13 -6.95
N SER A 154 -11.89 -17.38 -7.07
CA SER A 154 -13.09 -17.83 -7.78
C SER A 154 -12.90 -17.97 -9.29
N ILE A 155 -12.13 -17.07 -9.91
CA ILE A 155 -11.91 -17.07 -11.36
C ILE A 155 -10.79 -18.01 -11.79
N SER A 156 -9.76 -18.20 -10.95
CA SER A 156 -8.64 -19.12 -11.25
C SER A 156 -8.95 -20.55 -10.85
N ASN A 157 -9.90 -20.77 -9.92
CA ASN A 157 -10.15 -22.05 -9.26
C ASN A 157 -8.86 -22.66 -8.67
N SER A 158 -7.97 -21.78 -8.18
CA SER A 158 -6.70 -22.14 -7.57
C SER A 158 -6.38 -21.18 -6.44
N LYS A 159 -5.65 -21.66 -5.43
CA LYS A 159 -5.06 -20.76 -4.44
C LYS A 159 -4.14 -19.74 -5.11
N ILE A 160 -4.02 -18.57 -4.48
CA ILE A 160 -3.28 -17.45 -5.05
C ILE A 160 -1.98 -17.19 -4.28
N PHE A 161 -0.96 -16.69 -4.98
CA PHE A 161 0.18 -16.08 -4.34
C PHE A 161 -0.14 -14.62 -4.01
N LEU A 162 0.18 -14.19 -2.80
CA LEU A 162 -0.04 -12.81 -2.36
C LEU A 162 1.30 -12.09 -2.22
N VAL A 163 1.45 -10.91 -2.82
CA VAL A 163 2.58 -10.01 -2.60
C VAL A 163 2.05 -8.70 -2.02
N GLY A 164 2.56 -8.30 -0.87
CA GLY A 164 2.27 -7.01 -0.26
C GLY A 164 3.53 -6.17 -0.11
N HIS A 165 3.43 -4.86 -0.30
CA HIS A 165 4.47 -3.90 0.08
C HIS A 165 3.92 -2.90 1.10
N SER A 166 4.70 -2.57 2.14
CA SER A 166 4.35 -1.50 3.09
C SER A 166 2.96 -1.70 3.70
N GLN A 167 2.03 -0.74 3.61
CA GLN A 167 0.63 -0.89 4.06
C GLN A 167 -0.07 -2.12 3.47
N GLY A 168 0.29 -2.56 2.25
CA GLY A 168 -0.21 -3.80 1.67
C GLY A 168 0.13 -5.03 2.52
N THR A 169 1.21 -4.99 3.30
CA THR A 169 1.56 -6.04 4.27
C THR A 169 0.72 -5.97 5.54
N ILE A 170 0.43 -4.77 6.07
CA ILE A 170 -0.52 -4.58 7.20
C ILE A 170 -1.88 -5.18 6.82
N MET A 171 -2.33 -4.86 5.61
CA MET A 171 -3.57 -5.41 5.06
C MET A 171 -3.51 -6.94 4.96
N SER A 172 -2.39 -7.47 4.46
CA SER A 172 -2.19 -8.91 4.31
C SER A 172 -2.21 -9.63 5.66
N PHE A 173 -1.46 -9.17 6.65
CA PHE A 173 -1.47 -9.76 7.99
C PHE A 173 -2.88 -9.76 8.59
N ALA A 174 -3.58 -8.62 8.54
CA ALA A 174 -4.93 -8.51 9.07
C ALA A 174 -5.90 -9.45 8.36
N ALA A 175 -5.90 -9.46 7.02
CA ALA A 175 -6.76 -10.33 6.22
C ALA A 175 -6.48 -11.82 6.45
N LEU A 176 -5.20 -12.21 6.57
CA LEU A 176 -4.78 -13.59 6.82
C LEU A 176 -5.10 -14.10 8.23
N THR A 177 -5.45 -13.23 9.18
CA THR A 177 -6.06 -13.67 10.45
C THR A 177 -7.46 -14.25 10.28
N GLN A 178 -8.11 -14.03 9.13
CA GLN A 178 -9.43 -14.55 8.81
C GLN A 178 -9.30 -15.91 8.11
N PRO A 179 -9.78 -17.03 8.70
CA PRO A 179 -9.56 -18.36 8.14
C PRO A 179 -10.08 -18.53 6.70
N HIS A 180 -11.24 -17.93 6.39
CA HIS A 180 -11.84 -17.97 5.05
C HIS A 180 -11.02 -17.21 4.00
N VAL A 181 -10.17 -16.26 4.40
CA VAL A 181 -9.24 -15.58 3.48
C VAL A 181 -7.96 -16.40 3.36
N ALA A 182 -7.39 -16.82 4.49
CA ALA A 182 -6.13 -17.57 4.53
C ALA A 182 -6.19 -18.89 3.73
N GLU A 183 -7.34 -19.56 3.68
CA GLU A 183 -7.50 -20.80 2.92
C GLU A 183 -7.38 -20.62 1.40
N MET A 184 -7.61 -19.40 0.89
CA MET A 184 -7.51 -19.06 -0.53
C MET A 184 -6.09 -18.67 -0.96
N VAL A 185 -5.16 -18.53 -0.02
CA VAL A 185 -3.78 -18.12 -0.29
C VAL A 185 -2.85 -19.35 -0.25
N GLU A 186 -2.03 -19.49 -1.29
CA GLU A 186 -1.03 -20.54 -1.45
C GLU A 186 0.23 -20.23 -0.67
N ALA A 187 0.73 -19.00 -0.80
CA ALA A 187 1.83 -18.44 -0.04
C ALA A 187 1.82 -16.90 -0.11
N ALA A 188 2.40 -16.25 0.88
CA ALA A 188 2.52 -14.79 0.93
C ALA A 188 3.99 -14.33 0.91
N ALA A 189 4.30 -13.31 0.12
CA ALA A 189 5.58 -12.61 0.11
C ALA A 189 5.35 -11.15 0.55
N LEU A 190 5.96 -10.74 1.67
CA LEU A 190 5.72 -9.43 2.28
C LEU A 190 7.00 -8.59 2.25
N LEU A 191 6.97 -7.51 1.47
CA LEU A 191 8.07 -6.56 1.28
C LEU A 191 7.89 -5.38 2.23
N CYS A 192 8.90 -5.07 3.04
CA CYS A 192 8.79 -4.10 4.13
C CYS A 192 7.57 -4.42 5.04
N PRO A 193 7.57 -5.58 5.73
CA PRO A 193 6.43 -6.05 6.49
C PRO A 193 6.16 -5.13 7.68
N ILE A 194 4.91 -4.69 7.80
CA ILE A 194 4.42 -3.85 8.88
C ILE A 194 3.23 -4.55 9.53
N SER A 195 3.31 -4.80 10.83
CA SER A 195 2.16 -4.95 11.73
C SER A 195 2.29 -4.04 12.95
N TYR A 196 3.52 -3.70 13.32
CA TYR A 196 3.90 -2.72 14.34
C TYR A 196 4.60 -1.53 13.70
N LEU A 197 4.55 -0.37 14.37
CA LEU A 197 5.10 0.91 13.89
C LEU A 197 5.64 1.77 15.06
N ASP A 198 5.80 1.22 16.26
CA ASP A 198 6.24 1.98 17.44
C ASP A 198 7.74 2.23 17.50
N HIS A 199 8.53 1.62 16.61
CA HIS A 199 9.98 1.86 16.48
C HIS A 199 10.37 2.54 15.14
N VAL A 200 9.40 3.11 14.42
CA VAL A 200 9.61 3.96 13.23
C VAL A 200 10.75 4.95 13.44
N THR A 201 11.71 4.94 12.52
CA THR A 201 12.90 5.81 12.57
C THR A 201 12.89 6.94 11.52
N ALA A 202 11.79 7.09 10.79
CA ALA A 202 11.57 8.16 9.81
C ALA A 202 11.32 9.52 10.50
N PRO A 203 12.30 10.47 10.48
CA PRO A 203 12.26 11.64 11.36
C PRO A 203 11.09 12.60 11.09
N LEU A 204 10.63 12.70 9.83
CA LEU A 204 9.48 13.51 9.51
C LEU A 204 8.19 12.87 10.04
N VAL A 205 8.06 11.54 9.90
CA VAL A 205 6.90 10.79 10.40
C VAL A 205 6.79 10.89 11.91
N GLU A 206 7.88 10.63 12.64
CA GLU A 206 7.93 10.77 14.10
C GLU A 206 7.50 12.18 14.54
N ARG A 207 8.01 13.21 13.85
CA ARG A 207 7.64 14.61 14.14
C ARG A 207 6.15 14.87 13.89
N MET A 208 5.59 14.39 12.79
CA MET A 208 4.17 14.56 12.48
C MET A 208 3.28 13.88 13.52
N VAL A 209 3.66 12.68 13.98
CA VAL A 209 2.96 11.92 15.02
C VAL A 209 3.04 12.64 16.37
N PHE A 210 4.24 13.10 16.75
CA PHE A 210 4.47 13.85 17.99
C PHE A 210 3.64 15.15 18.04
N MET A 211 3.51 15.84 16.91
CA MET A 211 2.70 17.06 16.82
C MET A 211 1.19 16.78 16.72
N HIS A 212 0.76 15.52 16.69
CA HIS A 212 -0.65 15.13 16.50
C HIS A 212 -1.27 15.76 15.25
N LEU A 213 -0.53 15.82 14.14
CA LEU A 213 -1.03 16.40 12.89
C LEU A 213 -2.29 15.70 12.40
N ASP A 214 -2.43 14.39 12.64
CA ASP A 214 -3.66 13.63 12.35
C ASP A 214 -4.89 14.25 13.02
N GLN A 215 -4.77 14.67 14.28
CA GLN A 215 -5.87 15.28 15.03
C GLN A 215 -6.14 16.71 14.55
N MET A 216 -5.10 17.46 14.18
CA MET A 216 -5.24 18.81 13.63
C MET A 216 -5.97 18.79 12.28
N VAL A 217 -5.59 17.89 11.38
CA VAL A 217 -6.21 17.72 10.06
C VAL A 217 -7.68 17.32 10.20
N VAL A 218 -8.00 16.39 11.12
CA VAL A 218 -9.39 16.05 11.44
C VAL A 218 -10.16 17.26 12.00
N ALA A 219 -9.55 18.06 12.88
CA ALA A 219 -10.20 19.25 13.46
C ALA A 219 -10.47 20.35 12.42
N LEU A 220 -9.68 20.42 11.35
CA LEU A 220 -9.91 21.29 10.20
C LEU A 220 -11.03 20.80 9.27
N GLY A 221 -11.62 19.63 9.53
CA GLY A 221 -12.69 19.06 8.71
C GLY A 221 -12.20 18.43 7.41
N LEU A 222 -10.91 18.14 7.29
CA LEU A 222 -10.34 17.44 6.13
C LEU A 222 -10.55 15.93 6.29
N HIS A 223 -10.98 15.28 5.20
CA HIS A 223 -11.26 13.85 5.16
C HIS A 223 -10.34 13.08 4.18
N GLN A 224 -9.78 13.79 3.20
CA GLN A 224 -8.84 13.28 2.21
C GLN A 224 -7.47 13.95 2.37
N ILE A 225 -6.40 13.18 2.13
CA ILE A 225 -5.05 13.71 1.87
C ILE A 225 -4.71 13.38 0.43
N ASN A 226 -4.53 14.41 -0.39
CA ASN A 226 -4.14 14.30 -1.79
C ASN A 226 -2.97 15.23 -2.09
N PHE A 227 -1.75 14.68 -2.10
CA PHE A 227 -0.53 15.45 -2.34
C PHE A 227 -0.44 16.05 -3.75
N ARG A 228 -1.26 15.59 -4.69
CA ARG A 228 -1.40 16.17 -6.04
C ARG A 228 -2.38 17.34 -6.10
N SER A 229 -3.03 17.69 -5.00
CA SER A 229 -3.85 18.91 -4.92
C SER A 229 -2.95 20.14 -4.97
N ASP A 230 -3.41 21.22 -5.63
CA ASP A 230 -2.66 22.49 -5.72
C ASP A 230 -2.12 22.98 -4.38
N MET A 231 -2.87 22.75 -3.30
CA MET A 231 -2.50 23.13 -1.94
C MET A 231 -1.28 22.35 -1.44
N LEU A 232 -1.30 21.01 -1.57
CA LEU A 232 -0.22 20.17 -1.08
C LEU A 232 0.98 20.16 -2.03
N VAL A 233 0.78 20.30 -3.34
CA VAL A 233 1.87 20.52 -4.31
C VAL A 233 2.66 21.77 -3.91
N LYS A 234 2.00 22.92 -3.73
CA LYS A 234 2.68 24.16 -3.29
C LYS A 234 3.39 24.01 -1.94
N LEU A 235 2.83 23.21 -1.02
CA LEU A 235 3.46 22.94 0.27
C LEU A 235 4.74 22.10 0.09
N VAL A 236 4.68 21.05 -0.71
CA VAL A 236 5.84 20.17 -1.00
C VAL A 236 6.91 20.93 -1.77
N ASP A 237 6.53 21.66 -2.83
CA ASP A 237 7.45 22.49 -3.62
C ASP A 237 8.16 23.52 -2.72
N SER A 238 7.43 24.20 -1.84
CA SER A 238 8.02 25.16 -0.89
C SER A 238 9.00 24.50 0.09
N LEU A 239 8.80 23.23 0.45
CA LEU A 239 9.73 22.50 1.30
C LEU A 239 10.98 22.08 0.52
N CYS A 240 10.80 21.63 -0.73
CA CYS A 240 11.90 21.20 -1.60
C CYS A 240 12.76 22.36 -2.13
N GLU A 241 12.17 23.50 -2.52
CA GLU A 241 12.93 24.63 -3.07
C GLU A 241 13.71 25.42 -2.00
N GLY A 242 13.24 25.39 -0.75
CA GLY A 242 13.72 26.30 0.29
C GLY A 242 14.65 25.69 1.35
N HIS A 243 14.45 24.41 1.72
CA HIS A 243 14.98 23.90 2.99
C HIS A 243 15.43 22.42 3.00
N MET A 244 15.12 21.63 1.98
CA MET A 244 15.39 20.18 1.97
C MET A 244 15.49 19.70 0.51
N ASP A 245 16.51 18.93 0.13
CA ASP A 245 16.50 18.23 -1.18
C ASP A 245 15.26 17.32 -1.24
N CYS A 246 14.55 17.18 -2.36
CA CYS A 246 13.41 16.25 -2.41
C CYS A 246 13.85 14.80 -2.13
N THR A 247 15.12 14.46 -2.40
CA THR A 247 15.72 13.19 -1.98
C THR A 247 15.83 13.10 -0.45
N ASP A 248 16.21 14.20 0.22
CA ASP A 248 16.21 14.28 1.69
C ASP A 248 14.78 14.21 2.24
N PHE A 249 13.80 14.81 1.55
CA PHE A 249 12.39 14.73 1.93
C PHE A 249 11.88 13.30 1.86
N LEU A 250 12.13 12.60 0.76
CA LEU A 250 11.80 11.18 0.60
C LEU A 250 12.49 10.35 1.68
N THR A 251 13.80 10.54 1.86
CA THR A 251 14.60 9.88 2.90
C THR A 251 14.04 10.10 4.31
N SER A 252 13.54 11.31 4.60
CA SER A 252 12.95 11.64 5.90
C SER A 252 11.64 10.90 6.22
N ILE A 253 11.03 10.28 5.20
CA ILE A 253 9.79 9.49 5.29
C ILE A 253 10.09 8.00 5.17
N THR A 254 10.98 7.58 4.27
CA THR A 254 11.20 6.18 3.91
C THR A 254 12.46 5.57 4.53
N GLY A 255 13.32 6.38 5.13
CA GLY A 255 14.71 6.01 5.41
C GLY A 255 15.60 6.12 4.17
N THR A 256 16.91 5.91 4.36
CA THR A 256 17.93 6.07 3.30
C THR A 256 17.81 4.93 2.30
N ASN A 257 17.59 5.26 1.03
CA ASN A 257 17.48 4.27 -0.04
C ASN A 257 18.78 4.19 -0.84
N CYS A 258 19.45 3.02 -0.84
CA CYS A 258 20.73 2.84 -1.53
C CYS A 258 20.62 2.90 -3.05
N CYS A 259 19.48 2.44 -3.55
CA CYS A 259 19.40 1.83 -4.88
C CYS A 259 18.27 2.46 -5.72
N PHE A 260 17.49 3.36 -5.12
CA PHE A 260 16.51 4.20 -5.74
C PHE A 260 17.14 5.16 -6.76
N ASN A 261 16.60 5.17 -7.98
CA ASN A 261 17.07 6.05 -9.03
C ASN A 261 16.49 7.47 -8.86
N ALA A 262 17.17 8.31 -8.09
CA ALA A 262 16.77 9.70 -7.85
C ALA A 262 16.61 10.53 -9.14
N SER A 263 17.32 10.18 -10.23
CA SER A 263 17.17 10.85 -11.52
C SER A 263 15.83 10.58 -12.22
N LYS A 264 15.04 9.59 -11.76
CA LYS A 264 13.68 9.31 -12.24
C LYS A 264 12.57 9.91 -11.38
N ILE A 265 12.90 10.71 -10.36
CA ILE A 265 11.91 11.22 -9.40
C ILE A 265 10.76 12.00 -10.06
N GLU A 266 11.06 12.87 -11.04
CA GLU A 266 10.03 13.61 -11.78
C GLU A 266 9.06 12.67 -12.51
N TYR A 267 9.59 11.61 -13.14
CA TYR A 267 8.76 10.60 -13.80
C TYR A 267 7.89 9.84 -12.80
N TYR A 268 8.40 9.49 -11.61
CA TYR A 268 7.58 8.84 -10.59
C TYR A 268 6.47 9.77 -10.08
N LEU A 269 6.77 11.07 -9.94
CA LEU A 269 5.81 12.08 -9.51
C LEU A 269 4.68 12.33 -10.52
N ASP A 270 4.77 11.85 -11.77
CA ASP A 270 3.64 11.86 -12.71
C ASP A 270 2.56 10.83 -12.34
N TYR A 271 2.95 9.76 -11.64
CA TYR A 271 2.06 8.65 -11.28
C TYR A 271 1.71 8.63 -9.80
N GLU A 272 2.71 8.88 -8.96
CA GLU A 272 2.67 8.85 -7.52
C GLU A 272 2.78 10.28 -6.95
N PRO A 273 2.34 10.55 -5.72
CA PRO A 273 1.52 9.71 -4.84
C PRO A 273 0.02 9.72 -5.20
N HIS A 274 -0.69 8.66 -4.82
CA HIS A 274 -2.17 8.57 -4.84
C HIS A 274 -2.81 9.11 -3.55
N PRO A 275 -4.10 9.48 -3.55
CA PRO A 275 -4.78 9.94 -2.34
C PRO A 275 -4.97 8.85 -1.27
N SER A 276 -5.11 9.26 -0.02
CA SER A 276 -5.57 8.41 1.10
C SER A 276 -6.56 9.15 1.98
N SER A 277 -7.36 8.43 2.77
CA SER A 277 -8.20 9.07 3.78
C SER A 277 -7.37 9.57 4.98
N VAL A 278 -7.86 10.63 5.61
CA VAL A 278 -7.33 11.14 6.89
C VAL A 278 -7.51 10.12 8.01
N LYS A 279 -8.60 9.35 7.98
CA LYS A 279 -8.84 8.26 8.94
C LYS A 279 -7.79 7.15 8.82
N ASN A 280 -7.32 6.83 7.61
CA ASN A 280 -6.22 5.89 7.41
C ASN A 280 -4.92 6.39 8.05
N ILE A 281 -4.53 7.64 7.79
CA ILE A 281 -3.32 8.24 8.39
C ILE A 281 -3.44 8.31 9.92
N ARG A 282 -4.59 8.69 10.43
CA ARG A 282 -4.86 8.68 11.86
C ARG A 282 -4.73 7.28 12.47
N HIS A 283 -5.15 6.23 11.75
CA HIS A 283 -4.99 4.86 12.20
C HIS A 283 -3.52 4.45 12.29
N LEU A 284 -2.70 4.78 11.28
CA LEU A 284 -1.25 4.55 11.33
C LEU A 284 -0.60 5.33 12.48
N PHE A 285 -1.01 6.57 12.72
CA PHE A 285 -0.53 7.35 13.87
C PHE A 285 -0.96 6.77 15.21
N GLN A 286 -2.08 6.05 15.26
CA GLN A 286 -2.49 5.30 16.46
C GLN A 286 -1.58 4.11 16.69
N MET A 287 -1.18 3.39 15.63
CA MET A 287 -0.21 2.29 15.72
C MET A 287 1.13 2.79 16.28
N ILE A 288 1.69 3.87 15.70
CA ILE A 288 2.97 4.45 16.15
C ILE A 288 2.89 4.89 17.63
N ARG A 289 1.79 5.52 18.05
CA ARG A 289 1.65 5.99 19.44
C ARG A 289 1.40 4.91 20.47
N LYS A 290 0.86 3.76 20.06
CA LYS A 290 0.39 2.71 20.98
C LYS A 290 1.19 1.43 20.94
N GLY A 291 1.93 1.17 19.86
CA GLY A 291 2.61 -0.10 19.62
C GLY A 291 1.64 -1.27 19.52
N THR A 292 0.49 -1.08 18.85
CA THR A 292 -0.55 -2.12 18.75
C THR A 292 -0.97 -2.36 17.31
N PHE A 293 -1.04 -3.63 16.92
CA PHE A 293 -1.71 -4.07 15.71
C PHE A 293 -3.21 -4.30 15.97
N ALA A 294 -4.01 -3.21 15.96
CA ALA A 294 -5.40 -3.24 16.40
C ALA A 294 -6.37 -2.60 15.41
N GLN A 295 -7.67 -2.83 15.61
CA GLN A 295 -8.72 -2.09 14.93
C GLN A 295 -8.69 -0.59 15.28
N TYR A 296 -9.36 0.24 14.48
CA TYR A 296 -9.34 1.68 14.63
C TYR A 296 -9.82 2.14 16.01
N ASP A 297 -9.03 2.95 16.71
CA ASP A 297 -9.42 3.50 18.00
C ASP A 297 -10.30 4.75 17.83
N TYR A 298 -11.58 4.62 18.12
CA TYR A 298 -12.52 5.72 18.10
C TYR A 298 -12.54 6.56 19.38
N GLY A 299 -11.79 6.17 20.41
CA GLY A 299 -11.85 6.70 21.76
C GLY A 299 -12.86 5.96 22.64
N TYR A 300 -12.69 6.06 23.97
CA TYR A 300 -13.37 5.25 24.98
C TYR A 300 -14.87 5.00 24.72
N PHE A 301 -15.67 6.06 24.58
CA PHE A 301 -17.12 5.94 24.42
C PHE A 301 -17.53 5.33 23.09
N LYS A 302 -16.85 5.68 21.99
CA LYS A 302 -17.19 5.16 20.67
C LYS A 302 -16.67 3.72 20.50
N ASN A 303 -15.56 3.34 21.12
CA ASN A 303 -15.14 1.93 21.20
C ASN A 303 -16.15 1.07 21.93
N LEU A 304 -16.67 1.50 23.08
CA LEU A 304 -17.71 0.75 23.80
C LEU A 304 -18.96 0.55 22.93
N ARG A 305 -19.33 1.56 22.14
CA ARG A 305 -20.46 1.48 21.22
C ARG A 305 -20.19 0.60 20.00
N THR A 306 -18.98 0.64 19.44
CA THR A 306 -18.62 -0.08 18.20
C THR A 306 -18.22 -1.53 18.48
N TYR A 307 -17.41 -1.76 19.52
CA TYR A 307 -16.76 -3.04 19.82
C TYR A 307 -17.27 -3.72 21.10
N GLY A 308 -18.04 -3.02 21.94
CA GLY A 308 -18.38 -3.51 23.29
C GLY A 308 -17.21 -3.48 24.28
N LEU A 309 -16.05 -2.97 23.88
CA LEU A 309 -14.82 -2.90 24.67
C LEU A 309 -14.31 -1.45 24.74
N SER A 310 -13.60 -1.08 25.79
CA SER A 310 -13.03 0.27 25.94
C SER A 310 -11.83 0.52 25.02
N LYS A 311 -11.13 -0.55 24.61
CA LYS A 311 -10.04 -0.56 23.63
C LYS A 311 -10.48 -1.32 22.37
N PRO A 312 -9.97 -0.96 21.18
CA PRO A 312 -10.23 -1.74 19.98
C PRO A 312 -9.66 -3.16 20.11
N PRO A 313 -10.33 -4.18 19.56
CA PRO A 313 -9.76 -5.53 19.45
C PRO A 313 -8.46 -5.52 18.63
N GLU A 314 -7.50 -6.34 19.04
CA GLU A 314 -6.24 -6.56 18.33
C GLU A 314 -6.39 -7.63 17.23
N PHE A 315 -5.59 -7.50 16.17
CA PHE A 315 -5.41 -8.55 15.17
C PHE A 315 -4.34 -9.52 15.69
N ILE A 316 -4.75 -10.73 16.04
CA ILE A 316 -3.86 -11.71 16.66
C ILE A 316 -3.10 -12.47 15.56
N LEU A 317 -1.79 -12.21 15.41
CA LEU A 317 -0.97 -12.84 14.37
C LEU A 317 -0.91 -14.37 14.48
N SER A 318 -1.06 -14.93 15.70
CA SER A 318 -1.16 -16.38 15.90
C SER A 318 -2.41 -17.05 15.32
N HIS A 319 -3.40 -16.26 14.85
CA HIS A 319 -4.53 -16.77 14.07
C HIS A 319 -4.20 -17.04 12.60
N ILE A 320 -3.07 -16.54 12.09
CA ILE A 320 -2.61 -16.88 10.74
C ILE A 320 -2.21 -18.36 10.75
N PRO A 321 -2.72 -19.22 9.84
CA PRO A 321 -2.40 -20.64 9.88
C PRO A 321 -0.89 -20.91 9.77
N ALA A 322 -0.33 -21.70 10.70
CA ALA A 322 1.08 -22.09 10.66
C ALA A 322 1.49 -22.86 9.38
N SER A 323 0.49 -23.41 8.66
CA SER A 323 0.66 -24.08 7.38
C SER A 323 0.80 -23.14 6.19
N LEU A 324 0.48 -21.85 6.33
CA LEU A 324 0.59 -20.86 5.25
C LEU A 324 2.07 -20.46 5.09
N PRO A 325 2.72 -20.80 3.96
CA PRO A 325 4.11 -20.40 3.74
C PRO A 325 4.22 -18.89 3.59
N MET A 326 5.17 -18.30 4.32
CA MET A 326 5.49 -16.88 4.25
C MET A 326 6.95 -16.65 3.89
N TRP A 327 7.19 -15.63 3.08
CA TRP A 327 8.50 -15.07 2.79
C TRP A 327 8.48 -13.57 3.09
N MET A 328 9.53 -13.03 3.70
CA MET A 328 9.60 -11.60 4.05
C MET A 328 10.92 -10.99 3.61
N GLY A 329 10.83 -9.83 2.96
CA GLY A 329 11.99 -9.01 2.58
C GLY A 329 11.96 -7.68 3.33
N TYR A 330 13.02 -7.32 4.03
CA TYR A 330 13.10 -6.07 4.81
C TYR A 330 14.52 -5.51 4.85
N GLY A 331 14.61 -4.20 5.07
CA GLY A 331 15.84 -3.43 4.90
C GLY A 331 16.38 -2.88 6.21
N GLY A 332 17.70 -2.72 6.33
CA GLY A 332 18.35 -2.19 7.54
C GLY A 332 18.22 -0.68 7.70
N THR A 333 18.01 0.05 6.59
CA THR A 333 17.79 1.50 6.58
C THR A 333 16.33 1.89 6.35
N ASP A 334 15.40 0.92 6.42
CA ASP A 334 13.96 1.15 6.31
C ASP A 334 13.47 1.98 7.51
N GLY A 335 13.02 3.21 7.22
CA GLY A 335 12.56 4.14 8.23
C GLY A 335 11.16 3.84 8.78
N LEU A 336 10.42 2.94 8.15
CA LEU A 336 9.01 2.64 8.45
C LEU A 336 8.82 1.22 8.97
N ALA A 337 9.32 0.22 8.24
CA ALA A 337 9.32 -1.18 8.66
C ALA A 337 10.66 -1.50 9.33
N ASP A 338 10.91 -0.87 10.49
CA ASP A 338 12.21 -0.99 11.16
C ASP A 338 12.44 -2.42 11.69
N VAL A 339 13.72 -2.77 11.89
CA VAL A 339 14.14 -4.12 12.28
C VAL A 339 13.50 -4.58 13.59
N THR A 340 13.29 -3.70 14.57
CA THR A 340 12.68 -4.04 15.86
C THR A 340 11.22 -4.43 15.70
N ASP A 341 10.45 -3.66 14.93
CA ASP A 341 9.04 -3.95 14.66
C ASP A 341 8.87 -5.20 13.77
N VAL A 342 9.80 -5.44 12.84
CA VAL A 342 9.84 -6.69 12.07
C VAL A 342 10.16 -7.89 12.98
N GLU A 343 11.15 -7.80 13.86
CA GLU A 343 11.48 -8.86 14.82
C GLU A 343 10.32 -9.16 15.78
N HIS A 344 9.60 -8.12 16.22
CA HIS A 344 8.38 -8.27 17.01
C HIS A 344 7.32 -9.05 16.24
N THR A 345 7.08 -8.72 14.97
CA THR A 345 6.16 -9.44 14.08
C THR A 345 6.54 -10.92 13.96
N LEU A 346 7.84 -11.22 13.75
CA LEU A 346 8.35 -12.59 13.61
C LEU A 346 8.15 -13.42 14.89
N ALA A 347 8.24 -12.79 16.07
CA ALA A 347 8.06 -13.47 17.35
C ALA A 347 6.60 -13.89 17.62
N GLU A 348 5.62 -13.21 17.03
CA GLU A 348 4.19 -13.50 17.22
C GLU A 348 3.61 -14.44 16.16
N LEU A 349 4.28 -14.61 15.02
CA LEU A 349 3.84 -15.52 13.97
C LEU A 349 4.00 -16.98 14.39
N PRO A 350 3.01 -17.85 14.08
CA PRO A 350 3.08 -19.26 14.45
C PRO A 350 3.96 -20.10 13.50
N SER A 351 4.32 -19.55 12.33
CA SER A 351 5.25 -20.12 11.37
C SER A 351 6.58 -19.34 11.38
N SER A 352 7.67 -19.96 10.92
CA SER A 352 8.93 -19.25 10.65
C SER A 352 9.02 -18.87 9.16
N PRO A 353 8.85 -17.59 8.78
CA PRO A 353 8.97 -17.17 7.39
C PRO A 353 10.39 -17.36 6.84
N GLU A 354 10.51 -17.54 5.53
CA GLU A 354 11.80 -17.40 4.84
C GLU A 354 12.17 -15.92 4.75
N LEU A 355 13.37 -15.53 5.21
CA LEU A 355 13.76 -14.12 5.36
C LEU A 355 14.82 -13.69 4.33
N LEU A 356 14.67 -12.48 3.81
CA LEU A 356 15.69 -11.73 3.10
C LEU A 356 15.91 -10.40 3.83
N TYR A 357 17.08 -10.24 4.43
CA TYR A 357 17.51 -8.98 5.03
C TYR A 357 18.56 -8.31 4.15
N LEU A 358 18.35 -7.03 3.83
CA LEU A 358 19.26 -6.21 3.02
C LEU A 358 19.67 -4.97 3.82
N GLU A 359 20.89 -4.95 4.34
CA GLU A 359 21.36 -3.94 5.31
C GLU A 359 21.20 -2.50 4.80
N ASP A 360 21.53 -2.25 3.53
CA ASP A 360 21.53 -0.90 2.94
C ASP A 360 20.20 -0.51 2.27
N TYR A 361 19.18 -1.38 2.27
CA TYR A 361 17.90 -1.10 1.62
C TYR A 361 16.98 -0.26 2.49
N GLY A 362 16.45 0.82 1.91
CA GLY A 362 15.36 1.61 2.48
C GLY A 362 13.98 1.11 2.02
N HIS A 363 12.92 1.79 2.46
CA HIS A 363 11.54 1.32 2.28
C HIS A 363 11.09 1.19 0.82
N ILE A 364 11.56 2.08 -0.06
CA ILE A 364 11.14 2.12 -1.47
C ILE A 364 12.07 1.34 -2.39
N ASP A 365 13.28 0.96 -1.93
CA ASP A 365 14.21 0.15 -2.73
C ASP A 365 13.58 -1.20 -3.14
N PHE A 366 12.69 -1.76 -2.32
CA PHE A 366 11.99 -3.02 -2.62
C PHE A 366 11.03 -2.95 -3.81
N VAL A 367 10.61 -1.75 -4.24
CA VAL A 367 9.67 -1.57 -5.37
C VAL A 367 10.25 -0.72 -6.50
N LEU A 368 11.08 0.26 -6.18
CA LEU A 368 11.65 1.23 -7.13
C LEU A 368 13.19 1.21 -7.19
N GLY A 369 13.84 0.34 -6.42
CA GLY A 369 15.29 0.14 -6.47
C GLY A 369 15.73 -0.48 -7.79
N SER A 370 16.78 0.07 -8.39
CA SER A 370 17.30 -0.40 -9.69
C SER A 370 17.90 -1.81 -9.66
N SER A 371 18.35 -2.29 -8.50
CA SER A 371 18.87 -3.64 -8.30
C SER A 371 17.85 -4.63 -7.72
N ALA A 372 16.62 -4.20 -7.43
CA ALA A 372 15.60 -5.00 -6.75
C ALA A 372 15.28 -6.33 -7.47
N LYS A 373 15.46 -6.39 -8.79
CA LYS A 373 15.33 -7.65 -9.54
C LYS A 373 16.27 -8.75 -9.02
N GLU A 374 17.56 -8.45 -8.89
CA GLU A 374 18.56 -9.45 -8.50
C GLU A 374 18.54 -9.68 -6.99
N ASP A 375 18.40 -8.61 -6.22
CA ASP A 375 18.52 -8.66 -4.76
C ASP A 375 17.24 -9.21 -4.10
N VAL A 376 16.05 -8.90 -4.65
CA VAL A 376 14.75 -9.20 -4.04
C VAL A 376 13.92 -10.15 -4.88
N TYR A 377 13.54 -9.75 -6.12
CA TYR A 377 12.49 -10.44 -6.88
C TYR A 377 12.89 -11.85 -7.28
N LYS A 378 14.16 -12.07 -7.59
CA LYS A 378 14.72 -13.40 -7.87
C LYS A 378 14.49 -14.38 -6.71
N HIS A 379 14.73 -13.95 -5.47
CA HIS A 379 14.56 -14.77 -4.28
C HIS A 379 13.08 -15.05 -4.00
N MET A 380 12.23 -14.03 -4.12
CA MET A 380 10.77 -14.17 -3.99
C MET A 380 10.19 -15.14 -5.04
N ILE A 381 10.62 -15.05 -6.29
CA ILE A 381 10.18 -15.96 -7.37
C ILE A 381 10.63 -17.40 -7.12
N GLN A 382 11.84 -17.60 -6.57
CA GLN A 382 12.31 -18.93 -6.18
C GLN A 382 11.44 -19.54 -5.09
N PHE A 383 11.08 -18.75 -4.07
CA PHE A 383 10.15 -19.14 -3.01
C PHE A 383 8.80 -19.59 -3.59
N PHE A 384 8.15 -18.77 -4.43
CA PHE A 384 6.87 -19.14 -5.07
C PHE A 384 6.98 -20.41 -5.92
N ARG A 385 8.02 -20.52 -6.76
CA ARG A 385 8.21 -21.72 -7.61
C ARG A 385 8.43 -23.00 -6.81
N ALA A 386 9.00 -22.92 -5.60
CA ALA A 386 9.12 -24.08 -4.72
C ALA A 386 7.74 -24.58 -4.27
N LYS A 387 6.79 -23.67 -4.01
CA LYS A 387 5.42 -24.02 -3.57
C LYS A 387 4.56 -24.56 -4.71
N VAL A 388 4.68 -23.99 -5.93
CA VAL A 388 4.01 -24.54 -7.12
C VAL A 388 4.39 -26.00 -7.36
N LYS A 389 5.68 -26.34 -7.19
CA LYS A 389 6.16 -27.71 -7.37
C LYS A 389 5.61 -28.64 -6.28
N SER A 390 5.57 -28.21 -5.01
CA SER A 390 5.06 -29.07 -3.93
C SER A 390 3.57 -29.39 -4.08
N SER A 391 2.79 -28.49 -4.68
CA SER A 391 1.33 -28.66 -4.86
C SER A 391 0.97 -29.48 -6.11
N SER A 392 1.96 -29.84 -6.94
CA SER A 392 1.81 -30.69 -8.14
C SER A 392 2.09 -32.17 -7.90
N TRP A 393 2.44 -32.55 -6.67
CA TRP A 393 2.60 -33.93 -6.19
C TRP A 393 1.54 -34.24 -5.15
#